data_AF-A0A0Q5V848-F1
#
_entry.id   AF-A0A0Q5V848-F1
#
_cell.length_a   1.000
_cell.length_b   1.000
_cell.length_c   1.000
_cell.angle_alpha   90.00
_cell.angle_beta   90.00
_cell.angle_gamma   90.00
#
_symmetry.space_group_name_H-M   'P 1'
#
loop_
_entity.id
_entity.type
_entity.pdbx_description
1 polymer ?
#
loop_
_entity_poly.entity_id
_entity_poly.type
_entity_poly.pdbx_seq_one_letter_code
_entity_poly.pdbx_strand_id
1 'polypeptide(L)'
;MPAPAPASASLAEVQRDCLLVVDEVAQVEGRCWVYPMGDGGLTLNTWTHGKPARSHFAVVSVTRPGVADASWNQDPDDTHAWDALGEVTLQDGCWTNARVRVCAR
;
A
#
# COMPACT_ATOMS: atom_id res chain seq x y z
N MET A 1 -4.06 41.41 5.67
CA MET A 1 -4.36 40.20 4.88
C MET A 1 -3.70 39.02 5.59
N PRO A 2 -4.45 38.05 6.12
CA PRO A 2 -3.86 36.90 6.80
C PRO A 2 -3.24 35.94 5.77
N ALA A 3 -2.07 35.39 6.09
CA ALA A 3 -1.36 34.40 5.27
C ALA A 3 -2.16 33.10 5.13
N PRO A 4 -2.07 32.36 4.00
CA PRO A 4 -2.66 31.03 3.91
C PRO A 4 -1.94 30.09 4.88
N ALA A 5 -2.70 29.42 5.75
CA ALA A 5 -2.20 28.32 6.56
C ALA A 5 -1.70 27.19 5.64
N PRO A 6 -0.66 26.42 6.02
CA PRO A 6 -0.31 25.23 5.28
C PRO A 6 -1.51 24.29 5.31
N ALA A 7 -1.94 23.83 4.13
CA ALA A 7 -2.95 22.79 4.03
C ALA A 7 -2.46 21.59 4.83
N SER A 8 -3.18 21.24 5.90
CA SER A 8 -3.07 19.91 6.49
C SER A 8 -3.15 18.92 5.35
N ALA A 9 -2.06 18.17 5.11
CA ALA A 9 -2.08 17.09 4.14
C ALA A 9 -3.22 16.17 4.55
N SER A 10 -4.34 16.27 3.83
CA SER A 10 -5.47 15.41 4.04
C SER A 10 -4.93 13.99 3.94
N LEU A 11 -5.11 13.18 4.98
CA LEU A 11 -5.09 11.71 4.92
C LEU A 11 -6.26 11.25 4.01
N ALA A 12 -6.39 11.85 2.83
CA ALA A 12 -7.43 11.57 1.88
C ALA A 12 -7.01 10.29 1.20
N GLU A 13 -7.91 9.32 1.27
CA GLU A 13 -7.86 8.13 0.45
C GLU A 13 -7.66 8.54 -1.02
N VAL A 14 -6.55 8.11 -1.62
CA VAL A 14 -6.26 8.44 -3.02
C VAL A 14 -6.46 7.21 -3.86
N GLN A 15 -7.31 7.35 -4.88
CA GLN A 15 -7.46 6.30 -5.88
C GLN A 15 -6.25 6.35 -6.83
N ARG A 16 -5.53 5.23 -6.93
CA ARG A 16 -4.33 5.07 -7.74
C ARG A 16 -4.39 3.78 -8.53
N ASP A 17 -3.55 3.65 -9.55
CA ASP A 17 -3.37 2.36 -10.20
C ASP A 17 -2.34 1.56 -9.40
N CYS A 18 -2.81 0.56 -8.67
CA CYS A 18 -1.95 -0.35 -7.92
C CYS A 18 -1.55 -1.57 -8.72
N LEU A 19 -0.36 -2.05 -8.39
CA LEU A 19 0.09 -3.38 -8.78
C LEU A 19 0.74 -4.05 -7.57
N LEU A 20 0.21 -5.20 -7.14
CA LEU A 20 0.81 -6.09 -6.16
C LEU A 20 1.18 -7.39 -6.88
N VAL A 21 2.47 -7.61 -7.07
CA VAL A 21 3.03 -8.88 -7.55
C VAL A 21 3.75 -9.54 -6.40
N VAL A 22 3.36 -10.76 -6.03
CA VAL A 22 4.03 -11.57 -5.01
C VAL A 22 4.47 -12.87 -5.69
N ASP A 23 5.74 -13.23 -5.53
CA ASP A 23 6.35 -14.42 -6.12
C ASP A 23 6.07 -14.53 -7.63
N GLU A 24 6.25 -13.40 -8.35
CA GLU A 24 6.00 -13.24 -9.79
C GLU A 24 4.54 -13.37 -10.24
N VAL A 25 3.60 -13.55 -9.31
CA VAL A 25 2.16 -13.61 -9.59
C VAL A 25 1.49 -12.29 -9.23
N ALA A 26 0.79 -11.69 -10.20
CA ALA A 26 -0.03 -10.50 -9.96
C ALA A 26 -1.26 -10.87 -9.12
N GLN A 27 -1.26 -10.47 -7.85
CA GLN A 27 -2.34 -10.71 -6.90
C GLN A 27 -3.37 -9.58 -6.93
N VAL A 28 -2.89 -8.35 -7.20
CA VAL A 28 -3.73 -7.18 -7.40
C VAL A 28 -3.21 -6.41 -8.61
N GLU A 29 -4.09 -6.13 -9.56
CA GLU A 29 -3.80 -5.24 -10.67
C GLU A 29 -5.02 -4.36 -10.93
N GLY A 30 -4.79 -3.05 -10.97
CA GLY A 30 -5.80 -2.08 -11.38
C GLY A 30 -6.06 -1.01 -10.33
N ARG A 31 -7.25 -0.43 -10.40
CA ARG A 31 -7.58 0.76 -9.62
C ARG A 31 -7.85 0.41 -8.16
N CYS A 32 -6.97 0.85 -7.29
CA CYS A 32 -7.00 0.63 -5.86
C CYS A 32 -7.22 1.93 -5.12
N TRP A 33 -7.56 1.82 -3.85
CA TRP A 33 -7.39 2.93 -2.93
C TRP A 33 -6.14 2.74 -2.10
N VAL A 34 -5.47 3.86 -1.83
CA VAL A 34 -4.30 3.94 -0.97
C VAL A 34 -4.67 4.80 0.23
N TYR A 35 -4.60 4.22 1.42
CA TYR A 35 -4.69 4.98 2.66
C TYR A 35 -3.29 5.23 3.21
N PRO A 36 -2.87 6.49 3.39
CA PRO A 36 -1.68 6.79 4.14
C PRO A 36 -1.90 6.42 5.61
N MET A 37 -1.04 5.58 6.15
CA MET A 37 -0.90 5.39 7.59
C MET A 37 0.01 6.50 8.13
N GLY A 38 -0.23 6.94 9.36
CA GLY A 38 0.69 7.85 10.05
C GLY A 38 2.12 7.29 9.98
N ASP A 39 3.11 8.18 9.89
CA ASP A 39 4.55 7.84 9.79
C ASP A 39 5.06 7.42 8.40
N GLY A 40 4.27 7.65 7.35
CA GLY A 40 4.68 7.45 5.95
C GLY A 40 4.43 6.04 5.43
N GLY A 41 3.94 5.14 6.28
CA GLY A 41 3.34 3.88 5.84
C GLY A 41 2.09 4.12 4.97
N LEU A 42 1.72 3.14 4.17
CA LEU A 42 0.55 3.17 3.33
C LEU A 42 -0.07 1.77 3.23
N THR A 43 -1.40 1.71 3.15
CA THR A 43 -2.14 0.48 2.87
C THR A 43 -2.67 0.57 1.46
N LEU A 44 -2.45 -0.47 0.65
CA LEU A 44 -2.90 -0.56 -0.74
C LEU A 44 -4.03 -1.55 -0.89
N ASN A 45 -4.83 -1.29 -1.93
CA ASN A 45 -6.01 -2.08 -2.28
C ASN A 45 -7.01 -2.17 -1.13
N THR A 46 -7.13 -1.07 -0.41
CA THR A 46 -8.20 -0.90 0.55
C THR A 46 -9.48 -0.53 -0.20
N TRP A 47 -10.62 -0.83 0.39
CA TRP A 47 -11.92 -0.55 -0.21
C TRP A 47 -12.72 0.37 0.70
N THR A 48 -13.36 1.38 0.11
CA THR A 48 -14.24 2.33 0.80
C THR A 48 -15.43 1.66 1.49
N HIS A 49 -15.89 0.51 0.99
CA HIS A 49 -17.12 -0.16 1.43
C HIS A 49 -16.89 -1.66 1.70
N GLY A 50 -16.11 -1.95 2.75
CA GLY A 50 -15.81 -3.32 3.17
C GLY A 50 -14.93 -4.07 2.17
N LYS A 51 -14.13 -5.00 2.68
CA LYS A 51 -13.29 -5.85 1.84
C LYS A 51 -14.18 -6.79 0.98
N PRO A 52 -14.08 -6.76 -0.36
CA PRO A 52 -14.77 -7.73 -1.20
C PRO A 52 -14.25 -9.14 -0.90
N ALA A 53 -15.14 -10.13 -0.95
CA ALA A 53 -14.76 -11.52 -0.76
C ALA A 53 -13.68 -11.93 -1.76
N ARG A 54 -12.70 -12.72 -1.30
CA ARG A 54 -11.53 -13.15 -2.08
C ARG A 54 -10.69 -12.00 -2.67
N SER A 55 -10.26 -11.08 -1.82
CA SER A 55 -9.42 -9.96 -2.25
C SER A 55 -8.09 -9.90 -1.51
N HIS A 56 -7.03 -9.44 -2.18
CA HIS A 56 -5.73 -9.19 -1.55
C HIS A 56 -5.51 -7.70 -1.30
N PHE A 57 -4.87 -7.35 -0.20
CA PHE A 57 -4.44 -6.01 0.17
C PHE A 57 -3.06 -6.11 0.82
N ALA A 58 -2.29 -5.03 0.70
CA ALA A 58 -0.95 -4.97 1.25
C ALA A 58 -0.82 -3.77 2.17
N VAL A 59 -0.05 -3.95 3.23
CA VAL A 59 0.34 -2.91 4.17
C VAL A 59 1.83 -2.69 3.96
N VAL A 60 2.23 -1.45 3.74
CA VAL A 60 3.64 -1.05 3.62
C VAL A 60 3.92 -0.06 4.74
N SER A 61 4.77 -0.43 5.69
CA SER A 61 5.13 0.38 6.83
C SER A 61 6.52 0.95 6.62
N VAL A 62 6.62 2.24 6.30
CA VAL A 62 7.91 2.89 6.10
C VAL A 62 8.68 2.90 7.40
N THR A 63 9.82 2.22 7.42
CA THR A 63 10.69 2.16 8.59
C THR A 63 11.72 3.28 8.56
N ARG A 64 12.21 3.62 7.36
CA ARG A 64 13.21 4.68 7.12
C ARG A 64 13.00 5.30 5.73
N PRO A 65 13.51 6.50 5.44
CA PRO A 65 13.36 7.11 4.12
C PRO A 65 13.82 6.16 2.99
N GLY A 66 12.90 5.80 2.09
CA GLY A 66 13.16 4.87 0.98
C GLY A 66 13.16 3.38 1.33
N VAL A 67 12.88 3.01 2.59
CA VAL A 67 12.84 1.61 3.07
C VAL A 67 11.57 1.38 3.89
N ALA A 68 10.86 0.29 3.62
CA ALA A 68 9.65 -0.08 4.32
C ALA A 68 9.59 -1.59 4.57
N ASP A 69 8.82 -2.01 5.56
CA ASP A 69 8.41 -3.40 5.71
C ASP A 69 7.04 -3.59 5.08
N ALA A 70 6.94 -4.55 4.17
CA ALA A 70 5.67 -4.90 3.55
C ALA A 70 5.08 -6.16 4.20
N SER A 71 3.77 -6.19 4.33
CA SER A 71 2.97 -7.36 4.65
C SER A 71 1.71 -7.38 3.81
N TRP A 72 1.09 -8.54 3.65
CA TRP A 72 -0.14 -8.71 2.88
C TRP A 72 -1.00 -9.80 3.49
N ASN A 73 -2.23 -9.93 3.03
CA ASN A 73 -3.05 -11.09 3.33
C ASN A 73 -2.81 -12.15 2.25
N GLN A 74 -2.02 -13.17 2.56
CA GLN A 74 -1.76 -14.26 1.62
C GLN A 74 -3.04 -15.03 1.30
N ASP A 75 -3.95 -15.17 2.28
CA ASP A 75 -5.29 -15.69 2.05
C ASP A 75 -6.23 -14.55 1.62
N PRO A 76 -6.89 -14.65 0.45
CA PRO A 76 -7.80 -13.61 -0.01
C PRO A 76 -9.08 -13.47 0.85
N ASP A 77 -9.36 -14.41 1.75
CA ASP A 77 -10.43 -14.35 2.75
C ASP A 77 -9.96 -13.76 4.10
N ASP A 78 -8.66 -13.60 4.32
CA ASP A 78 -8.12 -13.02 5.56
C ASP A 78 -8.40 -11.52 5.70
N THR A 79 -8.84 -11.11 6.88
CA THR A 79 -9.11 -9.69 7.18
C THR A 79 -7.88 -8.91 7.63
N HIS A 80 -6.72 -9.59 7.76
CA HIS A 80 -5.48 -9.01 8.26
C HIS A 80 -4.31 -9.31 7.32
N ALA A 81 -3.41 -8.34 7.15
CA ALA A 81 -2.18 -8.49 6.38
C ALA A 81 -1.01 -8.88 7.30
N TRP A 82 -1.05 -10.09 7.87
CA TRP A 82 -0.02 -10.58 8.80
C TRP A 82 1.13 -11.31 8.10
N ASP A 83 0.94 -11.77 6.85
CA ASP A 83 1.99 -12.42 6.10
C ASP A 83 3.06 -11.39 5.73
N ALA A 84 4.23 -11.49 6.36
CA ALA A 84 5.34 -10.61 6.05
C ALA A 84 5.82 -10.86 4.62
N LEU A 85 5.87 -9.79 3.82
CA LEU A 85 6.53 -9.72 2.52
C LEU A 85 8.04 -9.39 2.67
N GLY A 86 8.42 -8.87 3.84
CA GLY A 86 9.78 -8.49 4.20
C GLY A 86 10.10 -7.04 3.85
N GLU A 87 11.37 -6.67 4.01
CA GLU A 87 11.85 -5.32 3.71
C GLU A 87 11.77 -5.06 2.19
N VAL A 88 11.24 -3.89 1.82
CA VAL A 88 11.08 -3.38 0.46
C VAL A 88 11.70 -2.00 0.34
N THR A 89 12.23 -1.69 -0.83
CA THR A 89 12.84 -0.39 -1.14
C THR A 89 12.01 0.38 -2.15
N LEU A 90 11.92 1.70 -1.99
CA LEU A 90 11.21 2.56 -2.93
C LEU A 90 12.07 2.77 -4.18
N GLN A 91 11.62 2.22 -5.30
CA GLN A 91 12.24 2.35 -6.61
C GLN A 91 11.18 2.83 -7.61
N ASP A 92 11.39 3.99 -8.22
CA ASP A 92 10.49 4.58 -9.24
C ASP A 92 9.01 4.65 -8.83
N GLY A 93 8.73 4.96 -7.55
CA GLY A 93 7.36 5.01 -7.03
C GLY A 93 6.74 3.64 -6.72
N CYS A 94 7.52 2.57 -6.78
CA CYS A 94 7.14 1.22 -6.38
C CYS A 94 8.00 0.74 -5.21
N TRP A 95 7.38 0.12 -4.20
CA TRP A 95 8.08 -0.62 -3.16
C TRP A 95 8.40 -2.02 -3.67
N THR A 96 9.68 -2.35 -3.78
CA THR A 96 10.12 -3.62 -4.38
C THR A 96 11.17 -4.34 -3.54
N ASN A 97 11.16 -5.67 -3.60
CA ASN A 97 12.25 -6.52 -3.14
C ASN A 97 12.35 -7.77 -4.04
N ALA A 98 13.09 -8.78 -3.60
CA ALA A 98 13.32 -10.01 -4.36
C ALA A 98 12.06 -10.85 -4.64
N ARG A 99 10.98 -10.65 -3.87
CA ARG A 99 9.75 -11.46 -3.93
C ARG A 99 8.49 -10.67 -4.22
N VAL A 100 8.45 -9.39 -3.87
CA VAL A 100 7.27 -8.55 -4.01
C VAL A 100 7.57 -7.25 -4.77
N ARG A 101 6.59 -6.84 -5.56
CA ARG A 101 6.54 -5.52 -6.18
C ARG A 101 5.18 -4.89 -5.89
N VAL A 102 5.22 -3.75 -5.22
CA VAL A 102 4.06 -2.97 -4.80
C VAL A 102 4.15 -1.58 -5.41
N CYS A 103 3.40 -1.31 -6.47
CA CYS A 103 3.38 0.00 -7.11
C CYS A 103 2.09 0.74 -6.75
N ALA A 104 2.21 2.05 -6.50
CA ALA A 104 1.07 2.97 -6.39
C ALA A 104 1.36 4.21 -7.24
N ARG A 105 0.76 4.26 -8.44
CA ARG A 105 0.97 5.30 -9.46
C ARG A 105 -0.30 6.10 -9.73
#